data_AF-A0A3P7M8M7-F1
#
_entry.id   AF-A0A3P7M8M7-F1
#
_cell.length_a   1.000
_cell.length_b   1.000
_cell.length_c   1.000
_cell.angle_alpha   90.00
_cell.angle_beta   90.00
_cell.angle_gamma   90.00
#
_symmetry.space_group_name_H-M   'P 1'
#
loop_
_entity.id
_entity.type
_entity.pdbx_description
1 polymer ?
#
loop_
_entity_poly.entity_id
_entity_poly.type
_entity_poly.pdbx_seq_one_letter_code
_entity_poly.pdbx_strand_id
1 'polypeptide(L)'
;MPSELTSLLTALRRQTHEFSVWQEKLCLLLRECKDGRKPELEDLRGLLDSPLALDYPHCEVSEEAREIVRQCDRVVNRARAIMRQRTQIRDQLGMRESFPVIDERDVQSIGLDVDSLPCSVSDLRNDIMVLLKCQWLKRAHKLLNWKRLKLVDSDSENSDDHTNDGKGSENCTLKTFDDVLYSIRKSFIMRNSPAHACAEERREGIRCFCQRICNMFYLRNSYYNIFEILTGRDDLAELIEGIPMPLSPFKAYSIREDWTYIESFESVEQLKNHISSVFTKQRELMVALRTANDARSVSETCLCAGHTQAEAPADNCAFLSCLLCHAKYHSSCVQWEWFMEHLPVGYYLCVRCLRSRRPLLEDVKSLCETALPSLERVLVECALNQTELVYGEALKCIEQFSGGNVIDDTALCKKIDECLIPVFCNEILKSEAWKRISAALTQVKPVTEMRKRLCEQIRQRMPLIQLSGVLFSGSGFGLSRRYRNLKRGLIMSEQSAGRHMKRIKHFGETEACAADICLKPSGENVRWIQCEGNCSRWYHYICVGQTMDQTQYTFSYYCYRCCTPFRTPFASSGNNAG
;
A
#
# COMPACT_ATOMS: atom_id res chain seq x y z
N MET A 1 78.11 -15.33 -59.80
CA MET A 1 77.01 -15.82 -58.95
C MET A 1 75.71 -15.59 -59.69
N PRO A 2 74.83 -16.60 -59.87
CA PRO A 2 73.65 -16.47 -60.72
C PRO A 2 72.66 -15.49 -60.08
N SER A 3 72.09 -14.58 -60.86
CA SER A 3 71.12 -13.56 -60.43
C SER A 3 69.95 -14.12 -59.63
N GLU A 4 69.54 -15.36 -59.92
CA GLU A 4 68.51 -16.10 -59.19
C GLU A 4 68.91 -16.40 -57.73
N LEU A 5 70.17 -16.76 -57.48
CA LEU A 5 70.68 -17.04 -56.13
C LEU A 5 70.75 -15.76 -55.29
N THR A 6 71.11 -14.64 -55.91
CA THR A 6 71.13 -13.32 -55.27
C THR A 6 69.72 -12.83 -54.93
N SER A 7 68.75 -13.07 -55.83
CA SER A 7 67.33 -12.79 -55.58
C SER A 7 66.78 -13.61 -54.40
N LEU A 8 67.05 -14.92 -54.39
CA LEU A 8 66.65 -15.82 -53.30
C LEU A 8 67.29 -15.45 -51.96
N LEU A 9 68.57 -15.11 -51.93
CA LEU A 9 69.26 -14.64 -50.71
C LEU A 9 68.69 -13.32 -50.19
N THR A 10 68.28 -12.42 -51.08
CA THR A 10 67.66 -11.14 -50.71
C THR A 10 66.26 -11.35 -50.15
N ALA A 11 65.47 -12.25 -50.76
CA ALA A 11 64.17 -12.66 -50.26
C ALA A 11 64.26 -13.35 -48.88
N LEU A 12 65.22 -14.27 -48.70
CA LEU A 12 65.49 -14.93 -47.43
C LEU A 12 65.90 -13.94 -46.34
N ARG A 13 66.83 -13.02 -46.62
CA ARG A 13 67.23 -11.97 -45.67
C ARG A 13 66.06 -11.09 -45.26
N ARG A 14 65.20 -10.72 -46.21
CA ARG A 14 63.98 -9.95 -45.95
C ARG A 14 63.04 -10.73 -45.04
N GLN A 15 62.79 -12.00 -45.33
CA GLN A 15 61.90 -12.86 -44.55
C GLN A 15 62.44 -13.13 -43.13
N THR A 16 63.76 -13.31 -42.96
CA THR A 16 64.39 -13.44 -41.64
C THR A 16 64.27 -12.14 -40.82
N HIS A 17 64.46 -10.99 -41.46
CA HIS A 17 64.29 -9.68 -40.81
C HIS A 17 62.82 -9.42 -40.43
N GLU A 18 61.87 -9.73 -41.32
CA GLU A 18 60.43 -9.63 -41.05
C GLU A 18 60.00 -10.56 -39.89
N PHE A 19 60.58 -11.77 -39.79
CA PHE A 19 60.40 -12.67 -38.64
C PHE A 19 60.95 -12.08 -37.34
N SER A 20 62.15 -11.50 -37.35
CA SER A 20 62.73 -10.90 -36.13
C SER A 20 61.91 -9.70 -35.62
N VAL A 21 61.43 -8.85 -36.52
CA VAL A 21 60.59 -7.70 -36.17
C VAL A 21 59.24 -8.15 -35.63
N TRP A 22 58.66 -9.20 -36.21
CA TRP A 22 57.43 -9.81 -35.71
C TRP A 22 57.60 -10.40 -34.30
N GLN A 23 58.69 -11.13 -34.06
CA GLN A 23 58.99 -11.73 -32.77
C GLN A 23 59.20 -10.66 -31.68
N GLU A 24 59.89 -9.56 -32.01
CA GLU A 24 60.09 -8.44 -31.09
C GLU A 24 58.76 -7.77 -30.70
N LYS A 25 57.86 -7.56 -31.67
CA LYS A 25 56.51 -7.01 -31.40
C LYS A 25 55.69 -7.91 -30.48
N LEU A 26 55.73 -9.23 -30.69
CA LEU A 26 55.07 -10.18 -29.78
C LEU A 26 55.66 -10.15 -28.37
N CYS A 27 56.99 -10.12 -28.25
CA CYS A 27 57.67 -10.00 -26.95
C CYS A 27 57.28 -8.71 -26.20
N LEU A 28 57.09 -7.60 -26.91
CA LEU A 28 56.64 -6.34 -26.31
C LEU A 28 55.22 -6.47 -25.73
N LEU A 29 54.27 -6.99 -26.49
CA LEU A 29 52.89 -7.19 -26.01
C LEU A 29 52.81 -8.19 -24.84
N LEU A 30 53.60 -9.27 -24.88
CA LEU A 30 53.65 -10.24 -23.78
C LEU A 30 54.24 -9.63 -22.50
N ARG A 31 55.21 -8.73 -22.63
CA ARG A 31 55.77 -8.00 -21.48
C ARG A 31 54.73 -7.04 -20.89
N GLU A 32 53.98 -6.34 -21.73
CA GLU A 32 52.89 -5.48 -21.29
C GLU A 32 51.83 -6.25 -20.48
N CYS A 33 51.43 -7.45 -20.94
CA CYS A 33 50.54 -8.34 -20.20
C CYS A 33 51.08 -8.71 -18.81
N LYS A 34 52.39 -8.99 -18.70
CA LYS A 34 53.06 -9.34 -17.43
C LYS A 34 53.17 -8.13 -16.48
N ASP A 35 53.31 -6.92 -17.03
CA ASP A 35 53.38 -5.66 -16.28
C ASP A 35 51.98 -5.12 -15.88
N GLY A 36 50.90 -5.87 -16.18
CA GLY A 36 49.53 -5.49 -15.85
C GLY A 36 48.89 -4.48 -16.79
N ARG A 37 49.56 -4.11 -17.90
CA ARG A 37 48.95 -3.36 -19.01
C ARG A 37 48.17 -4.35 -19.86
N LYS A 38 46.93 -4.02 -20.23
CA LYS A 38 46.03 -4.91 -20.97
C LYS A 38 45.97 -4.52 -22.46
N PRO A 39 46.89 -5.02 -23.32
CA PRO A 39 46.80 -4.76 -24.76
C PRO A 39 45.49 -5.31 -25.33
N GLU A 40 45.02 -4.76 -26.46
CA GLU A 40 43.79 -5.27 -27.08
C GLU A 40 44.01 -6.69 -27.62
N LEU A 41 43.04 -7.57 -27.40
CA LEU A 41 43.10 -8.95 -27.89
C LEU A 41 43.26 -9.03 -29.42
N GLU A 42 42.67 -8.07 -30.16
CA GLU A 42 42.75 -8.01 -31.61
C GLU A 42 44.16 -7.63 -32.11
N ASP A 43 44.96 -6.89 -31.32
CA ASP A 43 46.35 -6.59 -31.68
C ASP A 43 47.21 -7.86 -31.66
N LEU A 44 46.98 -8.70 -30.64
CA LEU A 44 47.68 -9.98 -30.47
C LEU A 44 47.28 -10.98 -31.56
N ARG A 45 45.98 -11.05 -31.90
CA ARG A 45 45.49 -11.84 -33.03
C ARG A 45 46.00 -11.34 -34.38
N GLY A 46 45.98 -10.02 -34.61
CA GLY A 46 46.44 -9.42 -35.86
C GLY A 46 47.91 -9.75 -36.16
N LEU A 47 48.74 -9.90 -35.13
CA LEU A 47 50.12 -10.35 -35.27
C LEU A 47 50.25 -11.86 -35.50
N LEU A 48 49.41 -12.69 -34.87
CA LEU A 48 49.47 -14.15 -34.99
C LEU A 48 48.83 -14.68 -36.28
N ASP A 49 47.75 -14.07 -36.73
CA ASP A 49 46.93 -14.52 -37.87
C ASP A 49 47.28 -13.80 -39.19
N SER A 50 48.32 -12.96 -39.18
CA SER A 50 48.82 -12.32 -40.41
C SER A 50 49.25 -13.38 -41.43
N PRO A 51 48.98 -13.21 -42.75
CA PRO A 51 49.38 -14.16 -43.78
C PRO A 51 50.87 -14.51 -43.75
N LEU A 52 51.72 -13.53 -43.41
CA LEU A 52 53.16 -13.72 -43.26
C LEU A 52 53.52 -14.52 -42.00
N ALA A 53 52.72 -14.41 -40.94
CA ALA A 53 52.94 -15.07 -39.66
C ALA A 53 52.60 -16.57 -39.69
N LEU A 54 51.72 -16.99 -40.60
CA LEU A 54 51.38 -18.40 -40.82
C LEU A 54 52.54 -19.20 -41.41
N ASP A 55 53.43 -18.55 -42.16
CA ASP A 55 54.60 -19.16 -42.79
C ASP A 55 55.85 -19.15 -41.88
N TYR A 56 55.76 -18.53 -40.69
CA TYR A 56 56.87 -18.45 -39.75
C TYR A 56 57.03 -19.72 -38.89
N PRO A 57 58.27 -20.10 -38.54
CA PRO A 57 58.52 -21.26 -37.69
C PRO A 57 57.93 -21.08 -36.29
N HIS A 58 57.45 -22.19 -35.71
CA HIS A 58 56.97 -22.21 -34.33
C HIS A 58 58.10 -21.83 -33.35
N CYS A 59 57.81 -20.90 -32.45
CA CYS A 59 58.71 -20.45 -31.39
C CYS A 59 57.94 -20.27 -30.08
N GLU A 60 58.64 -20.35 -28.95
CA GLU A 60 58.04 -20.26 -27.60
C GLU A 60 57.19 -19.00 -27.41
N VAL A 61 57.67 -17.85 -27.92
CA VAL A 61 56.96 -16.56 -27.87
C VAL A 61 55.59 -16.64 -28.56
N SER A 62 55.54 -17.34 -29.71
CA SER A 62 54.29 -17.54 -30.46
C SER A 62 53.33 -18.51 -29.77
N GLU A 63 53.86 -19.48 -29.03
CA GLU A 63 53.05 -20.44 -28.27
C GLU A 63 52.44 -19.79 -27.03
N GLU A 64 53.23 -19.01 -26.29
CA GLU A 64 52.77 -18.20 -25.15
C GLU A 64 51.65 -17.23 -25.57
N ALA A 65 51.86 -16.52 -26.69
CA ALA A 65 50.86 -15.64 -27.28
C ALA A 65 49.57 -16.38 -27.70
N ARG A 66 49.68 -17.56 -28.34
CA ARG A 66 48.51 -18.38 -28.70
C ARG A 66 47.75 -18.90 -27.47
N GLU A 67 48.43 -19.23 -26.38
CA GLU A 67 47.75 -19.67 -25.15
C GLU A 67 47.00 -18.52 -24.46
N ILE A 68 47.57 -17.31 -24.45
CA ILE A 68 46.88 -16.11 -23.98
C ILE A 68 45.62 -15.84 -24.82
N VAL A 69 45.72 -15.93 -26.14
CA VAL A 69 44.53 -15.79 -27.02
C VAL A 69 43.49 -16.87 -26.70
N ARG A 70 43.90 -18.12 -26.51
CA ARG A 70 43.00 -19.21 -26.11
C ARG A 70 42.32 -18.95 -24.76
N GLN A 71 43.04 -18.42 -23.77
CA GLN A 71 42.49 -18.06 -22.47
C GLN A 71 41.40 -16.98 -22.60
N CYS A 72 41.71 -15.92 -23.33
CA CYS A 72 40.75 -14.85 -23.63
C CYS A 72 39.51 -15.38 -24.36
N ASP A 73 39.70 -16.22 -25.39
CA ASP A 73 38.60 -16.81 -26.16
C ASP A 73 37.66 -17.66 -25.33
N ARG A 74 38.18 -18.42 -24.34
CA ARG A 74 37.35 -19.20 -23.42
C ARG A 74 36.38 -18.31 -22.65
N VAL A 75 36.87 -17.20 -22.09
CA VAL A 75 36.06 -16.25 -21.31
C VAL A 75 35.08 -15.49 -22.22
N VAL A 76 35.55 -15.03 -23.38
CA VAL A 76 34.73 -14.32 -24.38
C VAL A 76 33.58 -15.20 -24.87
N ASN A 77 33.83 -16.47 -25.16
CA ASN A 77 32.79 -17.39 -25.63
C ASN A 77 31.77 -17.72 -24.55
N ARG A 78 32.21 -17.89 -23.29
CA ARG A 78 31.29 -18.02 -22.13
C ARG A 78 30.39 -16.78 -22.00
N ALA A 79 30.95 -15.58 -22.05
CA ALA A 79 30.19 -14.35 -21.98
C ALA A 79 29.19 -14.19 -23.14
N ARG A 80 29.61 -14.48 -24.38
CA ARG A 80 28.71 -14.46 -25.55
C ARG A 80 27.59 -15.50 -25.44
N ALA A 81 27.83 -16.66 -24.85
CA ALA A 81 26.79 -17.67 -24.63
C ALA A 81 25.66 -17.14 -23.74
N ILE A 82 26.01 -16.44 -22.64
CA ILE A 82 25.02 -15.75 -21.78
C ILE A 82 24.24 -14.68 -22.55
N MET A 83 24.94 -13.85 -23.33
CA MET A 83 24.30 -12.81 -24.12
C MET A 83 23.37 -13.35 -25.20
N ARG A 84 23.70 -14.49 -25.83
CA ARG A 84 22.84 -15.14 -26.83
C ARG A 84 21.52 -15.62 -26.23
N GLN A 85 21.55 -16.16 -25.01
CA GLN A 85 20.33 -16.57 -24.31
C GLN A 85 19.41 -15.39 -24.00
N ARG A 86 19.97 -14.21 -23.67
CA ARG A 86 19.20 -12.96 -23.53
C ARG A 86 18.41 -12.61 -24.79
N THR A 87 19.03 -12.76 -25.96
CA THR A 87 18.40 -12.44 -27.25
C THR A 87 17.31 -13.43 -27.61
N GLN A 88 17.55 -14.74 -27.41
CA GLN A 88 16.57 -15.79 -27.69
C GLN A 88 15.32 -15.71 -26.80
N ILE A 89 15.48 -15.36 -25.52
CA ILE A 89 14.34 -15.22 -24.59
C ILE A 89 13.47 -14.01 -24.93
N ARG A 90 14.06 -12.93 -25.49
CA ARG A 90 13.30 -11.77 -25.96
C ARG A 90 12.36 -12.14 -27.11
N ASP A 91 12.77 -13.08 -27.95
CA ASP A 91 12.07 -13.46 -29.18
C ASP A 91 11.07 -14.62 -28.96
N GLN A 92 11.18 -15.38 -27.86
CA GLN A 92 10.40 -16.60 -27.59
C GLN A 92 9.39 -16.50 -26.42
N LEU A 93 8.61 -15.43 -26.31
CA LEU A 93 7.52 -15.29 -25.31
C LEU A 93 6.36 -16.34 -25.42
N GLY A 94 6.60 -17.55 -25.93
CA GLY A 94 5.58 -18.59 -26.09
C GLY A 94 6.03 -20.06 -26.22
N MET A 95 7.32 -20.44 -26.18
CA MET A 95 7.72 -21.85 -26.35
C MET A 95 8.71 -22.36 -25.30
N ARG A 96 8.49 -23.62 -24.88
CA ARG A 96 9.24 -24.34 -23.82
C ARG A 96 10.49 -25.01 -24.40
N GLU A 97 11.62 -24.34 -24.37
CA GLU A 97 12.93 -25.02 -24.34
C GLU A 97 13.56 -24.75 -22.97
N SER A 98 14.03 -25.81 -22.29
CA SER A 98 14.69 -25.69 -20.99
C SER A 98 16.14 -25.26 -21.21
N PHE A 99 16.37 -23.95 -21.26
CA PHE A 99 17.72 -23.41 -21.18
C PHE A 99 18.31 -23.64 -19.79
N PRO A 100 19.64 -23.82 -19.66
CA PRO A 100 20.31 -23.82 -18.37
C PRO A 100 19.95 -22.55 -17.59
N VAL A 101 19.63 -22.68 -16.30
CA VAL A 101 19.36 -21.53 -15.44
C VAL A 101 20.67 -20.79 -15.24
N ILE A 102 20.77 -19.58 -15.79
CA ILE A 102 21.84 -18.63 -15.47
C ILE A 102 21.38 -17.86 -14.24
N ASP A 103 22.20 -17.80 -13.20
CA ASP A 103 21.95 -16.98 -12.01
C ASP A 103 22.82 -15.71 -11.96
N GLU A 104 22.57 -14.85 -10.97
CA GLU A 104 23.38 -13.63 -10.77
C GLU A 104 24.87 -13.96 -10.48
N ARG A 105 25.16 -15.09 -9.84
CA ARG A 105 26.53 -15.51 -9.50
C ARG A 105 27.28 -15.94 -10.75
N ASP A 106 26.63 -16.57 -11.71
CA ASP A 106 27.22 -16.91 -13.01
C ASP A 106 27.68 -15.65 -13.76
N VAL A 107 26.84 -14.61 -13.77
CA VAL A 107 27.15 -13.33 -14.41
C VAL A 107 28.27 -12.59 -13.66
N GLN A 108 28.27 -12.64 -12.32
CA GLN A 108 29.34 -12.07 -11.48
C GLN A 108 30.67 -12.81 -11.68
N SER A 109 30.65 -14.15 -11.72
CA SER A 109 31.83 -14.98 -11.96
C SER A 109 32.48 -14.65 -13.29
N ILE A 110 31.69 -14.51 -14.37
CA ILE A 110 32.25 -14.14 -15.68
C ILE A 110 32.77 -12.69 -15.67
N GLY A 111 32.16 -11.78 -14.90
CA GLY A 111 32.69 -10.44 -14.69
C GLY A 111 34.10 -10.45 -14.06
N LEU A 112 34.31 -11.30 -13.04
CA LEU A 112 35.63 -11.51 -12.42
C LEU A 112 36.62 -12.17 -13.39
N ASP A 113 36.17 -13.14 -14.17
CA ASP A 113 37.00 -13.79 -15.20
C ASP A 113 37.45 -12.77 -16.25
N VAL A 114 36.57 -11.86 -16.69
CA VAL A 114 36.91 -10.76 -17.61
C VAL A 114 37.89 -9.76 -16.96
N ASP A 115 37.73 -9.47 -15.68
CA ASP A 115 38.64 -8.59 -14.93
C ASP A 115 40.04 -9.19 -14.74
N SER A 116 40.16 -10.52 -14.72
CA SER A 116 41.43 -11.25 -14.62
C SER A 116 42.12 -11.52 -15.97
N LEU A 117 41.48 -11.20 -17.11
CA LEU A 117 42.09 -11.42 -18.43
C LEU A 117 43.38 -10.59 -18.62
N PRO A 118 44.43 -11.19 -19.23
CA PRO A 118 45.68 -10.52 -19.55
C PRO A 118 45.54 -9.49 -20.68
N CYS A 119 44.57 -9.67 -21.59
CA CYS A 119 44.26 -8.74 -22.68
C CYS A 119 42.93 -8.03 -22.41
N SER A 120 42.80 -6.80 -22.92
CA SER A 120 41.52 -6.10 -22.93
C SER A 120 40.65 -6.62 -24.10
N VAL A 121 39.37 -6.78 -23.83
CA VAL A 121 38.36 -7.09 -24.85
C VAL A 121 37.36 -5.96 -24.85
N SER A 122 37.31 -5.23 -25.96
CA SER A 122 36.50 -4.03 -26.11
C SER A 122 35.04 -4.30 -25.76
N ASP A 123 34.48 -3.44 -24.90
CA ASP A 123 33.10 -3.42 -24.43
C ASP A 123 32.55 -4.66 -23.70
N LEU A 124 33.24 -5.80 -23.70
CA LEU A 124 32.78 -7.05 -23.09
C LEU A 124 32.41 -6.89 -21.61
N ARG A 125 33.27 -6.20 -20.87
CA ARG A 125 33.03 -5.91 -19.44
C ARG A 125 31.80 -5.04 -19.24
N ASN A 126 31.65 -4.01 -20.07
CA ASN A 126 30.51 -3.10 -19.99
C ASN A 126 29.21 -3.84 -20.32
N ASP A 127 29.22 -4.66 -21.37
CA ASP A 127 28.09 -5.47 -21.82
C ASP A 127 27.61 -6.45 -20.74
N ILE A 128 28.53 -7.11 -20.04
CA ILE A 128 28.23 -7.99 -18.91
C ILE A 128 27.70 -7.17 -17.72
N MET A 129 28.35 -6.07 -17.36
CA MET A 129 27.97 -5.26 -16.20
C MET A 129 26.61 -4.57 -16.36
N VAL A 130 26.19 -4.26 -17.59
CA VAL A 130 24.83 -3.74 -17.87
C VAL A 130 23.76 -4.73 -17.42
N LEU A 131 24.03 -6.04 -17.50
CA LEU A 131 23.10 -7.09 -17.05
C LEU A 131 22.84 -7.02 -15.54
N LEU A 132 23.85 -6.61 -14.75
CA LEU A 132 23.78 -6.52 -13.29
C LEU A 132 23.36 -5.13 -12.77
N LYS A 133 23.44 -4.09 -13.60
CA LYS A 133 23.16 -2.69 -13.18
C LYS A 133 21.68 -2.29 -13.25
N CYS A 134 20.76 -3.22 -13.47
CA CYS A 134 19.34 -2.92 -13.60
C CYS A 134 18.73 -2.38 -12.28
N GLN A 135 17.96 -1.29 -12.36
CA GLN A 135 17.32 -0.66 -11.19
C GLN A 135 16.41 -1.62 -10.42
N TRP A 136 15.68 -2.50 -11.11
CA TRP A 136 14.79 -3.46 -10.47
C TRP A 136 15.56 -4.54 -9.68
N LEU A 137 16.78 -4.90 -10.09
CA LEU A 137 17.62 -5.87 -9.38
C LEU A 137 18.06 -5.30 -8.02
N LYS A 138 18.48 -4.03 -8.00
CA LYS A 138 18.77 -3.31 -6.74
C LYS A 138 17.55 -3.26 -5.81
N ARG A 139 16.35 -3.04 -6.37
CA ARG A 139 15.09 -3.06 -5.62
C ARG A 139 14.78 -4.47 -5.08
N ALA A 140 15.00 -5.52 -5.87
CA ALA A 140 14.84 -6.90 -5.45
C ALA A 140 15.82 -7.29 -4.33
N HIS A 141 17.11 -6.93 -4.45
CA HIS A 141 18.12 -7.11 -3.40
C HIS A 141 17.70 -6.48 -2.07
N LYS A 142 17.19 -5.24 -2.13
CA LYS A 142 16.73 -4.50 -0.94
C LYS A 142 15.50 -5.16 -0.30
N LEU A 143 14.51 -5.57 -1.11
CA LEU A 143 13.26 -6.15 -0.62
C LEU A 143 13.45 -7.55 -0.06
N LEU A 144 14.26 -8.38 -0.72
CA LEU A 144 14.47 -9.77 -0.34
C LEU A 144 15.58 -9.92 0.70
N ASN A 145 16.30 -8.84 0.99
CA ASN A 145 17.41 -8.78 1.95
C ASN A 145 18.40 -9.94 1.73
N TRP A 146 18.79 -10.19 0.47
CA TRP A 146 19.60 -11.35 0.06
C TRP A 146 20.97 -11.47 0.76
N LYS A 147 21.43 -10.43 1.49
CA LYS A 147 22.65 -10.50 2.30
C LYS A 147 22.61 -11.60 3.38
N ARG A 148 21.43 -12.00 3.88
CA ARG A 148 21.31 -13.05 4.91
C ARG A 148 21.34 -14.49 4.39
N LEU A 149 21.29 -14.69 3.07
CA LEU A 149 21.38 -16.02 2.43
C LEU A 149 22.82 -16.44 2.10
N LYS A 150 23.83 -15.60 2.43
CA LYS A 150 25.26 -15.92 2.28
C LYS A 150 25.90 -16.60 3.50
N LEU A 151 25.13 -17.01 4.51
CA LEU A 151 25.65 -17.57 5.77
C LEU A 151 24.98 -18.89 6.18
N VAL A 152 24.69 -19.75 5.20
CA VAL A 152 24.51 -21.19 5.46
C VAL A 152 25.39 -21.93 4.47
N ASP A 153 26.69 -21.69 4.59
CA ASP A 153 27.74 -22.65 4.23
C ASP A 153 29.08 -22.13 4.80
N SER A 154 29.77 -23.01 5.51
CA SER A 154 31.10 -22.90 6.14
C SER A 154 31.23 -22.17 7.48
N ASP A 155 31.73 -22.95 8.44
CA ASP A 155 32.12 -22.63 9.80
C ASP A 155 33.09 -21.44 9.90
N SER A 156 32.79 -20.47 10.75
CA SER A 156 33.79 -19.73 11.54
C SER A 156 33.12 -18.87 12.61
N GLU A 157 33.42 -19.18 13.86
CA GLU A 157 33.14 -18.35 15.03
C GLU A 157 33.93 -17.02 14.96
N ASN A 158 33.35 -15.99 15.59
CA ASN A 158 33.92 -14.70 15.98
C ASN A 158 34.12 -13.61 14.92
N SER A 159 33.19 -12.65 14.92
CA SER A 159 33.54 -11.24 15.12
C SER A 159 32.30 -10.44 15.53
N ASP A 160 32.38 -9.80 16.69
CA ASP A 160 31.42 -8.82 17.19
C ASP A 160 31.22 -7.68 16.19
N ASP A 161 30.02 -7.54 15.64
CA ASP A 161 29.54 -6.29 15.05
C ASP A 161 28.11 -6.04 15.51
N HIS A 162 28.01 -5.39 16.66
CA HIS A 162 26.81 -4.69 17.09
C HIS A 162 26.64 -3.45 16.21
N THR A 163 25.96 -3.57 15.05
CA THR A 163 25.07 -2.51 14.56
C THR A 163 24.09 -3.01 13.49
N ASN A 164 22.81 -2.71 13.71
CA ASN A 164 21.65 -2.79 12.81
C ASN A 164 20.87 -4.12 12.77
N ASP A 165 20.05 -4.29 13.81
CA ASP A 165 18.95 -5.25 13.91
C ASP A 165 18.05 -5.29 12.67
N GLY A 166 17.89 -6.49 12.10
CA GLY A 166 16.60 -7.18 11.96
C GLY A 166 15.45 -6.58 11.12
N LYS A 167 15.47 -5.32 10.72
CA LYS A 167 14.41 -4.71 9.91
C LYS A 167 14.57 -5.10 8.44
N GLY A 168 14.00 -6.23 8.06
CA GLY A 168 13.51 -6.40 6.69
C GLY A 168 12.66 -5.18 6.34
N SER A 169 12.72 -4.71 5.08
CA SER A 169 12.03 -3.49 4.64
C SER A 169 10.51 -3.57 4.95
N GLU A 170 10.08 -3.05 6.11
CA GLU A 170 8.68 -3.03 6.56
C GLU A 170 7.76 -2.28 5.60
N ASN A 171 8.34 -1.48 4.69
CA ASN A 171 7.63 -0.73 3.64
C ASN A 171 7.27 -1.58 2.41
N CYS A 172 7.29 -2.91 2.50
CA CYS A 172 6.88 -3.77 1.39
C CYS A 172 5.40 -4.16 1.50
N THR A 173 4.73 -4.26 0.35
CA THR A 173 3.35 -4.76 0.21
C THR A 173 3.32 -6.00 -0.66
N LEU A 174 2.21 -6.73 -0.65
CA LEU A 174 1.98 -7.85 -1.56
C LEU A 174 2.21 -7.44 -3.03
N LYS A 175 1.76 -6.24 -3.43
CA LYS A 175 2.01 -5.68 -4.76
C LYS A 175 3.50 -5.49 -5.04
N THR A 176 4.27 -4.96 -4.07
CA THR A 176 5.71 -4.78 -4.31
C THR A 176 6.41 -6.11 -4.61
N PHE A 177 5.95 -7.21 -4.01
CA PHE A 177 6.43 -8.55 -4.35
C PHE A 177 5.92 -9.03 -5.70
N ASP A 178 4.65 -8.79 -6.05
CA ASP A 178 4.11 -9.09 -7.39
C ASP A 178 4.90 -8.37 -8.50
N ASP A 179 5.23 -7.09 -8.32
CA ASP A 179 6.00 -6.29 -9.27
C ASP A 179 7.44 -6.81 -9.44
N VAL A 180 8.07 -7.22 -8.33
CA VAL A 180 9.40 -7.84 -8.34
C VAL A 180 9.36 -9.21 -9.03
N LEU A 181 8.38 -10.05 -8.71
CA LEU A 181 8.21 -11.36 -9.33
C LEU A 181 7.93 -11.25 -10.83
N TYR A 182 7.12 -10.29 -11.24
CA TYR A 182 6.91 -9.99 -12.66
C TYR A 182 8.23 -9.65 -13.36
N SER A 183 9.08 -8.85 -12.71
CA SER A 183 10.41 -8.50 -13.22
C SER A 183 11.36 -9.71 -13.26
N ILE A 184 11.36 -10.55 -12.22
CA ILE A 184 12.15 -11.79 -12.14
C ILE A 184 11.73 -12.77 -13.24
N ARG A 185 10.43 -12.99 -13.44
CA ARG A 185 9.90 -13.91 -14.47
C ARG A 185 10.25 -13.46 -15.89
N LYS A 186 10.39 -12.16 -16.11
CA LYS A 186 10.87 -11.59 -17.39
C LYS A 186 12.38 -11.58 -17.54
N SER A 187 13.13 -11.75 -16.45
CA SER A 187 14.59 -11.77 -16.48
C SER A 187 15.10 -13.15 -16.85
N PHE A 188 15.99 -13.24 -17.82
CA PHE A 188 16.68 -14.50 -18.15
C PHE A 188 17.70 -14.93 -17.09
N ILE A 189 18.17 -13.99 -16.25
CA ILE A 189 19.20 -14.22 -15.20
C ILE A 189 18.57 -14.70 -13.90
N MET A 190 17.28 -14.46 -13.70
CA MET A 190 16.65 -14.72 -12.40
C MET A 190 15.47 -15.66 -12.50
N ARG A 191 14.94 -15.91 -13.70
CA ARG A 191 13.86 -16.88 -13.88
C ARG A 191 14.33 -18.27 -13.46
N ASN A 192 13.52 -18.90 -12.62
CA ASN A 192 13.77 -20.24 -12.04
C ASN A 192 15.04 -20.35 -11.19
N SER A 193 15.62 -19.22 -10.75
CA SER A 193 16.75 -19.23 -9.82
C SER A 193 16.30 -19.50 -8.37
N PRO A 194 17.21 -19.84 -7.44
CA PRO A 194 16.89 -19.91 -6.01
C PRO A 194 16.30 -18.61 -5.46
N ALA A 195 16.71 -17.47 -6.02
CA ALA A 195 16.18 -16.17 -5.66
C ALA A 195 14.74 -15.96 -6.16
N HIS A 196 14.35 -16.53 -7.31
CA HIS A 196 12.95 -16.58 -7.74
C HIS A 196 12.10 -17.41 -6.77
N ALA A 197 12.58 -18.60 -6.39
CA ALA A 197 11.89 -19.45 -5.43
C ALA A 197 11.72 -18.75 -4.06
N CYS A 198 12.77 -18.11 -3.55
CA CYS A 198 12.72 -17.33 -2.30
C CYS A 198 11.74 -16.15 -2.38
N ALA A 199 11.67 -15.46 -3.53
CA ALA A 199 10.72 -14.37 -3.73
C ALA A 199 9.27 -14.87 -3.78
N GLU A 200 9.01 -16.00 -4.44
CA GLU A 200 7.69 -16.65 -4.48
C GLU A 200 7.26 -17.11 -3.08
N GLU A 201 8.15 -17.73 -2.32
CA GLU A 201 7.88 -18.16 -0.94
C GLU A 201 7.50 -16.99 -0.04
N ARG A 202 8.25 -15.88 -0.09
CA ARG A 202 7.94 -14.68 0.71
C ARG A 202 6.61 -14.06 0.31
N ARG A 203 6.37 -13.95 -0.99
CA ARG A 203 5.11 -13.43 -1.55
C ARG A 203 3.93 -14.30 -1.11
N GLU A 204 4.10 -15.62 -1.12
CA GLU A 204 3.09 -16.57 -0.67
C GLU A 204 2.85 -16.49 0.84
N GLY A 205 3.89 -16.26 1.63
CA GLY A 205 3.77 -16.01 3.08
C GLY A 205 2.91 -14.78 3.39
N ILE A 206 3.15 -13.66 2.71
CA ILE A 206 2.33 -12.44 2.86
C ILE A 206 0.90 -12.68 2.37
N ARG A 207 0.73 -13.34 1.22
CA ARG A 207 -0.60 -13.69 0.68
C ARG A 207 -1.40 -14.55 1.65
N CYS A 208 -0.77 -15.56 2.25
CA CYS A 208 -1.39 -16.43 3.25
C CYS A 208 -1.78 -15.67 4.51
N PHE A 209 -0.91 -14.76 4.99
CA PHE A 209 -1.23 -13.87 6.09
C PHE A 209 -2.47 -13.01 5.79
N CYS A 210 -2.48 -12.30 4.66
CA CYS A 210 -3.63 -11.49 4.24
C CYS A 210 -4.91 -12.33 4.14
N GLN A 211 -4.83 -13.56 3.62
CA GLN A 211 -6.00 -14.41 3.45
C GLN A 211 -6.57 -14.85 4.79
N ARG A 212 -5.70 -15.17 5.75
CA ARG A 212 -6.10 -15.52 7.12
C ARG A 212 -6.77 -14.34 7.81
N ILE A 213 -6.21 -13.13 7.68
CA ILE A 213 -6.83 -11.90 8.19
C ILE A 213 -8.22 -11.70 7.58
N CYS A 214 -8.36 -11.76 6.25
CA CYS A 214 -9.67 -11.66 5.59
C CYS A 214 -10.67 -12.71 6.15
N ASN A 215 -10.25 -13.97 6.29
CA ASN A 215 -11.10 -15.03 6.83
C ASN A 215 -11.52 -14.82 8.30
N MET A 216 -10.63 -14.23 9.11
CA MET A 216 -10.88 -13.96 10.53
C MET A 216 -11.85 -12.80 10.73
N PHE A 217 -11.75 -11.74 9.92
CA PHE A 217 -12.53 -10.52 10.10
C PHE A 217 -13.82 -10.50 9.27
N TYR A 218 -13.88 -11.09 8.08
CA TYR A 218 -15.03 -10.91 7.20
C TYR A 218 -16.32 -11.57 7.69
N LEU A 219 -17.40 -10.80 7.74
CA LEU A 219 -18.75 -11.34 7.79
C LEU A 219 -19.07 -12.08 6.49
N ARG A 220 -20.04 -13.00 6.52
CA ARG A 220 -20.49 -13.73 5.31
C ARG A 220 -20.93 -12.77 4.18
N ASN A 221 -21.42 -11.59 4.58
CA ASN A 221 -22.08 -10.59 3.74
C ASN A 221 -21.49 -9.20 4.02
N SER A 222 -20.17 -9.03 3.91
CA SER A 222 -19.51 -7.76 4.22
C SER A 222 -19.86 -6.66 3.22
N TYR A 223 -20.08 -5.44 3.74
CA TYR A 223 -20.20 -4.21 2.95
C TYR A 223 -18.88 -3.42 2.89
N TYR A 224 -17.88 -3.87 3.64
CA TYR A 224 -16.60 -3.22 3.83
C TYR A 224 -15.47 -4.13 3.35
N ASN A 225 -14.41 -3.54 2.81
CA ASN A 225 -13.16 -4.25 2.56
C ASN A 225 -12.31 -4.35 3.84
N ILE A 226 -11.28 -5.20 3.83
CA ILE A 226 -10.47 -5.45 5.04
C ILE A 226 -9.72 -4.21 5.52
N PHE A 227 -9.28 -3.36 4.58
CA PHE A 227 -8.59 -2.11 4.91
C PHE A 227 -9.50 -1.16 5.67
N GLU A 228 -10.73 -0.96 5.21
CA GLU A 228 -11.77 -0.16 5.89
C GLU A 228 -12.06 -0.74 7.28
N ILE A 229 -12.24 -2.07 7.38
CA ILE A 229 -12.48 -2.75 8.66
C ILE A 229 -11.37 -2.39 9.67
N LEU A 230 -10.10 -2.50 9.29
CA LEU A 230 -8.95 -2.32 10.19
C LEU A 230 -8.60 -0.86 10.49
N THR A 231 -8.82 0.07 9.55
CA THR A 231 -8.45 1.49 9.73
C THR A 231 -9.48 2.30 10.52
N GLY A 232 -10.76 1.88 10.50
CA GLY A 232 -11.86 2.56 11.19
C GLY A 232 -12.82 3.23 10.22
N ARG A 233 -13.54 4.25 10.69
CA ARG A 233 -14.55 4.97 9.90
C ARG A 233 -14.14 6.39 9.57
N ASP A 234 -14.16 6.71 8.29
CA ASP A 234 -14.03 8.04 7.72
C ASP A 234 -15.39 8.67 7.35
N ASP A 235 -16.44 7.86 7.17
CA ASP A 235 -17.80 8.23 6.78
C ASP A 235 -18.64 8.93 7.88
N LEU A 236 -18.04 9.26 9.02
CA LEU A 236 -18.78 9.74 10.19
C LEU A 236 -19.32 11.15 10.01
N ALA A 237 -18.62 12.02 9.28
CA ALA A 237 -19.05 13.40 9.07
C ALA A 237 -20.35 13.46 8.26
N GLU A 238 -20.42 12.72 7.15
CA GLU A 238 -21.60 12.62 6.29
C GLU A 238 -22.79 12.00 7.03
N LEU A 239 -22.54 11.02 7.90
CA LEU A 239 -23.57 10.43 8.75
C LEU A 239 -24.13 11.41 9.78
N ILE A 240 -23.30 12.31 10.33
CA ILE A 240 -23.74 13.37 11.23
C ILE A 240 -24.62 14.37 10.48
N GLU A 241 -24.35 14.65 9.20
CA GLU A 241 -25.17 15.51 8.35
C GLU A 241 -26.48 14.84 7.89
N GLY A 242 -26.61 13.53 8.08
CA GLY A 242 -27.81 12.77 7.69
C GLY A 242 -27.81 12.37 6.22
N ILE A 243 -26.62 12.31 5.61
CA ILE A 243 -26.40 11.86 4.24
C ILE A 243 -25.79 10.46 4.33
N PRO A 244 -26.61 9.39 4.44
CA PRO A 244 -26.04 8.07 4.58
C PRO A 244 -25.46 7.64 3.22
N MET A 245 -24.15 7.42 3.19
CA MET A 245 -23.48 6.89 2.01
C MET A 245 -24.08 5.51 1.64
N PRO A 246 -24.42 5.27 0.37
CA PRO A 246 -24.93 3.98 -0.07
C PRO A 246 -23.86 2.91 0.14
N LEU A 247 -24.26 1.78 0.71
CA LEU A 247 -23.38 0.64 0.95
C LEU A 247 -23.80 -0.52 0.05
N SER A 248 -22.93 -0.88 -0.88
CA SER A 248 -23.08 -2.08 -1.70
C SER A 248 -22.30 -3.25 -1.10
N PRO A 249 -22.78 -4.50 -1.20
CA PRO A 249 -22.01 -5.65 -0.78
C PRO A 249 -20.64 -5.66 -1.45
N PHE A 250 -19.59 -5.78 -0.64
CA PHE A 250 -18.23 -5.85 -1.14
C PHE A 250 -17.91 -7.30 -1.51
N LYS A 251 -17.42 -7.50 -2.74
CA LYS A 251 -16.96 -8.80 -3.24
C LYS A 251 -15.63 -8.59 -3.96
N ALA A 252 -14.55 -9.02 -3.31
CA ALA A 252 -13.25 -9.05 -3.94
C ALA A 252 -13.16 -10.23 -4.92
N TYR A 253 -12.67 -9.99 -6.13
CA TYR A 253 -12.29 -11.04 -7.09
C TYR A 253 -10.88 -11.56 -6.83
N SER A 254 -10.07 -10.78 -6.13
CA SER A 254 -8.72 -11.18 -5.71
C SER A 254 -8.38 -10.58 -4.36
N ILE A 255 -7.50 -11.24 -3.63
CA ILE A 255 -7.02 -10.74 -2.34
C ILE A 255 -6.38 -9.37 -2.43
N ARG A 256 -5.85 -8.98 -3.61
CA ARG A 256 -5.20 -7.68 -3.78
C ARG A 256 -6.20 -6.51 -3.71
N GLU A 257 -7.44 -6.73 -4.15
CA GLU A 257 -8.50 -5.71 -4.10
C GLU A 257 -8.83 -5.32 -2.65
N ASP A 258 -8.71 -6.26 -1.71
CA ASP A 258 -8.92 -6.01 -0.28
C ASP A 258 -7.94 -4.98 0.29
N TRP A 259 -6.72 -4.91 -0.28
CA TRP A 259 -5.60 -4.12 0.25
C TRP A 259 -5.21 -2.95 -0.64
N THR A 260 -5.99 -2.60 -1.67
CA THR A 260 -5.56 -1.63 -2.69
C THR A 260 -5.22 -0.25 -2.11
N TYR A 261 -5.95 0.20 -1.07
CA TYR A 261 -5.66 1.47 -0.38
C TYR A 261 -4.34 1.46 0.39
N ILE A 262 -3.84 0.29 0.80
CA ILE A 262 -2.53 0.23 1.48
C ILE A 262 -1.39 0.62 0.53
N GLU A 263 -1.61 0.47 -0.77
CA GLU A 263 -0.62 0.77 -1.81
C GLU A 263 -0.32 2.28 -1.93
N SER A 264 -1.17 3.16 -1.37
CA SER A 264 -0.94 4.61 -1.40
C SER A 264 0.06 5.10 -0.35
N PHE A 265 0.46 4.25 0.60
CA PHE A 265 1.38 4.63 1.67
C PHE A 265 2.81 4.25 1.30
N GLU A 266 3.71 5.23 1.33
CA GLU A 266 5.12 5.03 0.96
C GLU A 266 5.98 4.58 2.15
N SER A 267 5.51 4.82 3.38
CA SER A 267 6.22 4.47 4.61
C SER A 267 5.30 3.98 5.73
N VAL A 268 5.88 3.19 6.63
CA VAL A 268 5.23 2.75 7.88
C VAL A 268 4.76 3.92 8.73
N GLU A 269 5.52 5.01 8.79
CA GLU A 269 5.18 6.22 9.55
C GLU A 269 3.97 6.93 8.97
N GLN A 270 3.88 7.05 7.64
CA GLN A 270 2.71 7.64 6.97
C GLN A 270 1.44 6.85 7.30
N LEU A 271 1.52 5.50 7.21
CA LEU A 271 0.41 4.62 7.55
C LEU A 271 -0.01 4.76 9.01
N LYS A 272 0.95 4.69 9.95
CA LYS A 272 0.70 4.84 11.40
C LYS A 272 0.05 6.20 11.73
N ASN A 273 0.53 7.28 11.11
CA ASN A 273 -0.01 8.62 11.33
C ASN A 273 -1.43 8.76 10.80
N HIS A 274 -1.71 8.22 9.61
CA HIS A 274 -3.05 8.19 9.04
C HIS A 274 -4.02 7.45 9.97
N ILE A 275 -3.66 6.23 10.36
CA ILE A 275 -4.46 5.39 11.25
C ILE A 275 -4.73 6.11 12.59
N SER A 276 -3.71 6.67 13.21
CA SER A 276 -3.84 7.42 14.47
C SER A 276 -4.78 8.64 14.33
N SER A 277 -4.69 9.36 13.21
CA SER A 277 -5.58 10.49 12.91
C SER A 277 -7.03 10.04 12.74
N VAL A 278 -7.27 8.95 12.00
CA VAL A 278 -8.62 8.38 11.81
C VAL A 278 -9.21 7.95 13.15
N PHE A 279 -8.44 7.25 13.98
CA PHE A 279 -8.92 6.82 15.30
C PHE A 279 -9.25 7.98 16.24
N THR A 280 -8.42 9.02 16.25
CA THR A 280 -8.66 10.23 17.06
C THR A 280 -9.96 10.90 16.64
N LYS A 281 -10.12 11.16 15.34
CA LYS A 281 -11.35 11.75 14.77
C LYS A 281 -12.58 10.86 15.02
N GLN A 282 -12.43 9.54 14.89
CA GLN A 282 -13.52 8.60 15.12
C GLN A 282 -14.06 8.68 16.55
N ARG A 283 -13.19 8.87 17.56
CA ARG A 283 -13.63 9.03 18.96
C ARG A 283 -14.49 10.28 19.13
N GLU A 284 -14.07 11.40 18.55
CA GLU A 284 -14.78 12.68 18.63
C GLU A 284 -16.12 12.65 17.87
N LEU A 285 -16.09 12.23 16.61
CA LEU A 285 -17.25 12.24 15.73
C LEU A 285 -18.31 11.23 16.16
N MET A 286 -17.94 10.16 16.87
CA MET A 286 -18.95 9.22 17.32
C MET A 286 -19.89 9.80 18.37
N VAL A 287 -19.40 10.61 19.30
CA VAL A 287 -20.24 11.26 20.31
C VAL A 287 -21.23 12.21 19.63
N ALA A 288 -20.76 12.97 18.63
CA ALA A 288 -21.59 13.84 17.81
C ALA A 288 -22.66 13.04 17.03
N LEU A 289 -22.29 11.91 16.42
CA LEU A 289 -23.22 11.06 15.70
C LEU A 289 -24.30 10.46 16.60
N ARG A 290 -23.97 10.06 17.84
CA ARG A 290 -24.97 9.61 18.82
C ARG A 290 -26.01 10.70 19.08
N THR A 291 -25.53 11.91 19.36
CA THR A 291 -26.39 13.08 19.62
C THR A 291 -27.31 13.38 18.44
N ALA A 292 -26.79 13.36 17.22
CA ALA A 292 -27.57 13.57 16.00
C ALA A 292 -28.63 12.47 15.80
N ASN A 293 -28.28 11.20 16.01
CA ASN A 293 -29.21 10.09 15.84
C ASN A 293 -30.28 9.98 16.93
N ASP A 294 -29.98 10.43 18.15
CA ASP A 294 -30.97 10.50 19.22
C ASP A 294 -32.09 11.50 18.88
N ALA A 295 -31.75 12.61 18.23
CA ALA A 295 -32.70 13.61 17.73
C ALA A 295 -33.51 13.15 16.51
N ARG A 296 -32.99 12.19 15.72
CA ARG A 296 -33.65 11.69 14.50
C ARG A 296 -34.78 10.71 14.79
N SER A 297 -35.77 10.70 13.91
CA SER A 297 -36.84 9.71 13.87
C SER A 297 -36.36 8.37 13.28
N VAL A 298 -37.16 7.31 13.46
CA VAL A 298 -36.90 5.98 12.87
C VAL A 298 -36.95 6.06 11.33
N SER A 299 -37.81 6.90 10.75
CA SER A 299 -37.89 7.10 9.29
C SER A 299 -36.62 7.67 8.67
N GLU A 300 -35.88 8.48 9.41
CA GLU A 300 -34.63 9.11 8.95
C GLU A 300 -33.41 8.20 9.08
N THR A 301 -33.48 7.21 9.96
CA THR A 301 -32.32 6.35 10.32
C THR A 301 -32.46 4.90 9.84
N CYS A 302 -33.68 4.42 9.65
CA CYS A 302 -33.96 3.05 9.25
C CYS A 302 -33.71 2.79 7.74
N LEU A 303 -33.37 1.55 7.41
CA LEU A 303 -33.09 1.08 6.05
C LEU A 303 -34.25 1.22 5.06
N CYS A 304 -35.49 1.31 5.56
CA CYS A 304 -36.69 1.37 4.73
C CYS A 304 -36.95 2.75 4.12
N ALA A 305 -36.16 3.78 4.45
CA ALA A 305 -36.36 5.15 3.97
C ALA A 305 -37.82 5.66 4.12
N GLY A 306 -38.51 5.24 5.17
CA GLY A 306 -39.91 5.61 5.45
C GLY A 306 -40.99 4.81 4.71
N HIS A 307 -40.64 3.85 3.85
CA HIS A 307 -41.61 3.11 3.02
C HIS A 307 -42.49 2.11 3.80
N THR A 308 -42.19 1.81 5.07
CA THR A 308 -42.96 0.87 5.91
C THR A 308 -44.07 1.54 6.72
N GLN A 309 -44.47 2.79 6.40
CA GLN A 309 -45.60 3.48 7.06
C GLN A 309 -46.99 2.88 6.74
N ALA A 310 -47.08 1.75 6.04
CA ALA A 310 -48.35 1.07 5.86
C ALA A 310 -48.74 0.29 7.14
N GLU A 311 -49.75 0.84 7.84
CA GLU A 311 -50.71 0.13 8.73
C GLU A 311 -50.42 -0.03 10.24
N ALA A 312 -49.35 0.54 10.82
CA ALA A 312 -49.20 0.54 12.29
C ALA A 312 -49.56 1.92 12.91
N PRO A 313 -50.41 1.97 13.96
CA PRO A 313 -50.66 3.20 14.73
C PRO A 313 -49.33 3.80 15.21
N ALA A 314 -49.20 5.13 15.08
CA ALA A 314 -47.97 5.89 15.29
C ALA A 314 -47.28 5.69 16.65
N ASP A 315 -47.97 5.11 17.64
CA ASP A 315 -47.50 4.98 19.02
C ASP A 315 -46.95 3.59 19.40
N ASN A 316 -46.95 2.59 18.50
CA ASN A 316 -46.58 1.20 18.85
C ASN A 316 -45.56 0.52 17.91
N CYS A 317 -44.87 1.27 17.04
CA CYS A 317 -43.85 0.66 16.19
C CYS A 317 -42.58 0.35 17.01
N ALA A 318 -42.43 -0.91 17.40
CA ALA A 318 -41.27 -1.37 18.16
C ALA A 318 -39.96 -1.20 17.37
N PHE A 319 -39.13 -0.23 17.78
CA PHE A 319 -37.84 0.08 17.16
C PHE A 319 -36.66 -0.32 18.07
N LEU A 320 -35.51 -0.53 17.44
CA LEU A 320 -34.24 -0.83 18.10
C LEU A 320 -33.22 0.27 17.81
N SER A 321 -32.54 0.74 18.85
CA SER A 321 -31.41 1.67 18.70
C SER A 321 -30.09 0.91 18.69
N CYS A 322 -29.24 1.17 17.70
CA CYS A 322 -27.88 0.64 17.67
C CYS A 322 -27.09 1.05 18.92
N LEU A 323 -26.40 0.10 19.57
CA LEU A 323 -25.56 0.35 20.75
C LEU A 323 -24.43 1.34 20.44
N LEU A 324 -23.84 1.28 19.25
CA LEU A 324 -22.74 2.17 18.87
C LEU A 324 -23.27 3.53 18.39
N CYS A 325 -23.95 3.59 17.24
CA CYS A 325 -24.31 4.87 16.63
C CYS A 325 -25.63 5.49 17.08
N HIS A 326 -26.42 4.82 17.92
CA HIS A 326 -27.77 5.24 18.35
C HIS A 326 -28.83 5.37 17.25
N ALA A 327 -28.50 5.11 15.98
CA ALA A 327 -29.49 5.07 14.89
C ALA A 327 -30.62 4.08 15.22
N LYS A 328 -31.86 4.47 14.89
CA LYS A 328 -33.08 3.73 15.22
C LYS A 328 -33.55 2.94 14.00
N TYR A 329 -33.96 1.70 14.22
CA TYR A 329 -34.39 0.80 13.15
C TYR A 329 -35.69 0.11 13.53
N HIS A 330 -36.60 -0.07 12.57
CA HIS A 330 -37.73 -0.96 12.77
C HIS A 330 -37.21 -2.38 13.04
N SER A 331 -37.82 -3.07 14.00
CA SER A 331 -37.45 -4.46 14.31
C SER A 331 -37.53 -5.35 13.07
N SER A 332 -38.47 -5.12 12.14
CA SER A 332 -38.63 -5.85 10.86
C SER A 332 -37.55 -5.56 9.81
N CYS A 333 -36.85 -4.43 9.90
CA CYS A 333 -35.87 -4.00 8.90
C CYS A 333 -34.45 -4.47 9.21
N VAL A 334 -34.22 -5.10 10.36
CA VAL A 334 -32.89 -5.53 10.82
C VAL A 334 -32.76 -7.04 10.86
N GLN A 335 -31.53 -7.52 10.79
CA GLN A 335 -31.17 -8.93 10.91
C GLN A 335 -30.24 -9.14 12.10
N TRP A 336 -30.29 -10.36 12.64
CA TRP A 336 -29.37 -10.83 13.66
C TRP A 336 -28.12 -11.41 13.00
N GLU A 337 -26.95 -11.02 13.49
CA GLU A 337 -25.66 -11.61 13.09
C GLU A 337 -25.06 -12.40 14.24
N TRP A 338 -24.31 -13.46 13.92
CA TRP A 338 -23.77 -14.40 14.91
C TRP A 338 -22.91 -13.73 15.98
N PHE A 339 -22.16 -12.67 15.64
CA PHE A 339 -21.34 -11.95 16.62
C PHE A 339 -22.18 -11.34 17.75
N MET A 340 -23.44 -10.98 17.48
CA MET A 340 -24.33 -10.38 18.48
C MET A 340 -24.64 -11.32 19.65
N GLU A 341 -24.37 -12.63 19.53
CA GLU A 341 -24.45 -13.58 20.64
C GLU A 341 -23.43 -13.29 21.75
N HIS A 342 -22.35 -12.57 21.44
CA HIS A 342 -21.33 -12.16 22.41
C HIS A 342 -21.71 -10.87 23.14
N LEU A 343 -22.73 -10.14 22.67
CA LEU A 343 -23.27 -8.97 23.35
C LEU A 343 -24.21 -9.41 24.48
N PRO A 344 -24.36 -8.63 25.56
CA PRO A 344 -25.37 -8.92 26.55
C PRO A 344 -26.78 -8.89 25.95
N VAL A 345 -27.73 -9.59 26.59
CA VAL A 345 -29.10 -9.72 26.08
C VAL A 345 -29.78 -8.35 25.96
N GLY A 346 -30.37 -8.09 24.78
CA GLY A 346 -31.10 -6.85 24.50
C GLY A 346 -30.27 -5.72 23.86
N TYR A 347 -28.96 -5.92 23.65
CA TYR A 347 -28.15 -5.03 22.85
C TYR A 347 -28.15 -5.44 21.37
N TYR A 348 -27.90 -4.46 20.49
CA TYR A 348 -27.95 -4.63 19.05
C TYR A 348 -26.94 -3.70 18.37
N LEU A 349 -26.27 -4.18 17.33
CA LEU A 349 -25.42 -3.37 16.46
C LEU A 349 -26.01 -3.34 15.05
N CYS A 350 -26.11 -2.15 14.44
CA CYS A 350 -26.59 -2.06 13.07
C CYS A 350 -25.54 -2.56 12.07
N VAL A 351 -25.98 -2.87 10.86
CA VAL A 351 -25.14 -3.33 9.74
C VAL A 351 -23.98 -2.39 9.38
N ARG A 352 -24.06 -1.09 9.70
CA ARG A 352 -22.91 -0.16 9.53
C ARG A 352 -21.89 -0.22 10.67
N CYS A 353 -22.33 -0.60 11.87
CA CYS A 353 -21.48 -0.64 13.06
C CYS A 353 -20.88 -2.03 13.31
N LEU A 354 -21.52 -3.08 12.80
CA LEU A 354 -20.99 -4.43 12.79
C LEU A 354 -20.28 -4.69 11.47
N ARG A 355 -19.02 -4.29 11.38
CA ARG A 355 -18.22 -4.37 10.14
C ARG A 355 -17.45 -5.68 10.00
N SER A 356 -17.18 -6.34 11.12
CA SER A 356 -16.39 -7.58 11.16
C SER A 356 -16.95 -8.61 12.14
N ARG A 357 -16.34 -9.80 12.09
CA ARG A 357 -16.51 -10.92 13.02
C ARG A 357 -15.91 -10.69 14.41
N ARG A 358 -15.08 -9.66 14.56
CA ARG A 358 -14.34 -9.33 15.77
C ARG A 358 -13.57 -10.51 16.39
N PRO A 359 -12.51 -10.98 15.72
CA PRO A 359 -11.70 -12.09 16.22
C PRO A 359 -11.06 -11.79 17.59
N LEU A 360 -10.65 -12.84 18.29
CA LEU A 360 -9.98 -12.73 19.58
C LEU A 360 -8.58 -12.12 19.42
N LEU A 361 -8.18 -11.29 20.38
CA LEU A 361 -6.89 -10.61 20.38
C LEU A 361 -5.71 -11.60 20.27
N GLU A 362 -5.77 -12.72 20.99
CA GLU A 362 -4.68 -13.71 21.01
C GLU A 362 -4.52 -14.41 19.65
N ASP A 363 -5.63 -14.67 18.95
CA ASP A 363 -5.60 -15.28 17.60
C ASP A 363 -4.97 -14.33 16.58
N VAL A 364 -5.32 -13.04 16.65
CA VAL A 364 -4.74 -12.02 15.75
C VAL A 364 -3.26 -11.80 16.07
N LYS A 365 -2.90 -11.77 17.36
CA LYS A 365 -1.52 -11.58 17.81
C LYS A 365 -0.61 -12.73 17.39
N SER A 366 -1.02 -13.99 17.60
CA SER A 366 -0.27 -15.17 17.17
C SER A 366 -0.06 -15.22 15.65
N LEU A 367 -1.03 -14.74 14.88
CA LEU A 367 -0.89 -14.60 13.43
C LEU A 367 0.14 -13.52 13.04
N CYS A 368 0.18 -12.39 13.74
CA CYS A 368 1.18 -11.34 13.51
C CYS A 368 2.61 -11.76 13.89
N GLU A 369 2.77 -12.58 14.94
CA GLU A 369 4.07 -13.08 15.40
C GLU A 369 4.76 -13.98 14.37
N THR A 370 3.98 -14.73 13.59
CA THR A 370 4.49 -15.64 12.54
C THR A 370 4.53 -15.00 11.15
N ALA A 371 4.03 -13.77 11.00
CA ALA A 371 3.91 -13.11 9.72
C ALA A 371 5.20 -12.43 9.25
N LEU A 372 5.44 -12.46 7.93
CA LEU A 372 6.55 -11.76 7.31
C LEU A 372 6.35 -10.23 7.43
N PRO A 373 7.44 -9.45 7.62
CA PRO A 373 7.38 -7.99 7.63
C PRO A 373 6.74 -7.46 6.34
N SER A 374 5.69 -6.65 6.49
CA SER A 374 4.92 -6.05 5.40
C SER A 374 4.05 -4.92 5.95
N LEU A 375 3.60 -4.00 5.11
CA LEU A 375 2.67 -2.94 5.50
C LEU A 375 1.32 -3.53 5.94
N GLU A 376 0.87 -4.62 5.32
CA GLU A 376 -0.34 -5.34 5.70
C GLU A 376 -0.24 -5.85 7.14
N ARG A 377 0.91 -6.41 7.53
CA ARG A 377 1.19 -6.80 8.92
C ARG A 377 1.17 -5.59 9.86
N VAL A 378 1.80 -4.48 9.45
CA VAL A 378 1.84 -3.24 10.25
C VAL A 378 0.45 -2.68 10.48
N LEU A 379 -0.45 -2.71 9.49
CA LEU A 379 -1.85 -2.27 9.66
C LEU A 379 -2.56 -3.09 10.74
N VAL A 380 -2.40 -4.41 10.73
CA VAL A 380 -3.00 -5.29 11.75
C VAL A 380 -2.38 -5.06 13.12
N GLU A 381 -1.05 -4.87 13.21
CA GLU A 381 -0.37 -4.52 14.45
C GLU A 381 -0.86 -3.17 15.02
N CYS A 382 -1.14 -2.19 14.15
CA CYS A 382 -1.77 -0.95 14.57
C CYS A 382 -3.15 -1.20 15.20
N ALA A 383 -4.00 -2.03 14.58
CA ALA A 383 -5.30 -2.38 15.14
C ALA A 383 -5.17 -3.11 16.51
N LEU A 384 -4.19 -4.01 16.66
CA LEU A 384 -3.88 -4.68 17.94
C LEU A 384 -3.47 -3.68 19.03
N ASN A 385 -2.53 -2.78 18.71
CA ASN A 385 -2.06 -1.78 19.66
C ASN A 385 -3.18 -0.82 20.11
N GLN A 386 -4.06 -0.45 19.19
CA GLN A 386 -5.23 0.36 19.51
C GLN A 386 -6.24 -0.38 20.37
N THR A 387 -6.42 -1.68 20.12
CA THR A 387 -7.27 -2.55 20.95
C THR A 387 -6.73 -2.59 22.38
N GLU A 388 -5.44 -2.84 22.57
CA GLU A 388 -4.83 -2.85 23.90
C GLU A 388 -5.01 -1.51 24.63
N LEU A 389 -4.79 -0.40 23.94
CA LEU A 389 -4.97 0.94 24.49
C LEU A 389 -6.42 1.17 24.94
N VAL A 390 -7.41 0.93 24.08
CA VAL A 390 -8.81 1.27 24.39
C VAL A 390 -9.39 0.38 25.49
N TYR A 391 -9.04 -0.92 25.49
CA TYR A 391 -9.51 -1.84 26.52
C TYR A 391 -8.84 -1.53 27.86
N GLY A 392 -7.55 -1.15 27.84
CA GLY A 392 -6.84 -0.68 29.03
C GLY A 392 -7.45 0.59 29.62
N GLU A 393 -7.77 1.59 28.79
CA GLU A 393 -8.46 2.82 29.19
C GLU A 393 -9.84 2.53 29.79
N ALA A 394 -10.63 1.68 29.14
CA ALA A 394 -11.97 1.31 29.61
C ALA A 394 -11.94 0.56 30.94
N LEU A 395 -11.02 -0.41 31.11
CA LEU A 395 -10.86 -1.13 32.38
C LEU A 395 -10.43 -0.21 33.51
N LYS A 396 -9.45 0.67 33.27
CA LYS A 396 -9.03 1.68 34.26
C LYS A 396 -10.19 2.57 34.66
N CYS A 397 -11.02 2.97 33.70
CA CYS A 397 -12.23 3.74 33.99
C CYS A 397 -13.17 2.93 34.90
N ILE A 398 -13.50 1.68 34.56
CA ILE A 398 -14.39 0.83 35.35
C ILE A 398 -13.84 0.57 36.77
N GLU A 399 -12.54 0.32 36.90
CA GLU A 399 -11.86 0.04 38.17
C GLU A 399 -11.88 1.23 39.13
N GLN A 400 -11.69 2.46 38.61
CA GLN A 400 -11.76 3.70 39.40
C GLN A 400 -13.11 3.88 40.11
N PHE A 401 -14.16 3.19 39.66
CA PHE A 401 -15.53 3.38 40.13
C PHE A 401 -16.17 2.10 40.70
N SER A 402 -15.43 0.99 40.78
CA SER A 402 -15.90 -0.26 41.39
C SER A 402 -15.89 -0.25 42.93
N GLY A 403 -15.56 0.90 43.54
CA GLY A 403 -15.55 1.12 44.99
C GLY A 403 -16.92 1.50 45.55
N GLY A 404 -17.86 0.55 45.59
CA GLY A 404 -19.01 0.55 46.50
C GLY A 404 -20.28 1.30 46.05
N ASN A 405 -21.31 0.50 45.74
CA ASN A 405 -22.71 0.83 45.46
C ASN A 405 -23.08 1.38 44.07
N VAL A 406 -24.31 1.04 43.68
CA VAL A 406 -24.99 1.33 42.41
C VAL A 406 -24.59 2.70 41.85
N ILE A 407 -24.25 2.76 40.56
CA ILE A 407 -23.94 4.01 39.86
C ILE A 407 -25.24 4.80 39.70
N ASP A 408 -25.71 5.43 40.78
CA ASP A 408 -26.81 6.41 40.76
C ASP A 408 -26.32 7.79 40.25
N ASP A 409 -25.00 7.96 40.09
CA ASP A 409 -24.41 9.16 39.53
C ASP A 409 -24.52 9.16 38.00
N THR A 410 -25.42 10.00 37.49
CA THR A 410 -25.68 10.20 36.06
C THR A 410 -24.44 10.68 35.31
N ALA A 411 -23.56 11.48 35.95
CA ALA A 411 -22.32 11.94 35.34
C ALA A 411 -21.31 10.80 35.21
N LEU A 412 -21.27 9.90 36.18
CA LEU A 412 -20.43 8.72 36.16
C LEU A 412 -20.88 7.71 35.09
N CYS A 413 -22.18 7.43 35.00
CA CYS A 413 -22.74 6.62 33.91
C CYS A 413 -22.37 7.17 32.53
N LYS A 414 -22.46 8.50 32.36
CA LYS A 414 -22.06 9.15 31.09
C LYS A 414 -20.57 8.97 30.79
N LYS A 415 -19.70 9.14 31.79
CA LYS A 415 -18.25 8.96 31.63
C LYS A 415 -17.89 7.52 31.22
N ILE A 416 -18.51 6.53 31.85
CA ILE A 416 -18.27 5.13 31.49
C ILE A 416 -18.82 4.83 30.09
N ASP A 417 -20.04 5.28 29.73
CA ASP A 417 -20.58 5.09 28.38
C ASP A 417 -19.66 5.71 27.30
N GLU A 418 -19.15 6.92 27.53
CA GLU A 418 -18.18 7.57 26.64
C GLU A 418 -16.87 6.78 26.52
N CYS A 419 -16.35 6.22 27.63
CA CYS A 419 -15.18 5.34 27.62
C CYS A 419 -15.41 4.00 26.90
N LEU A 420 -16.66 3.54 26.79
CA LEU A 420 -16.99 2.30 26.07
C LEU A 420 -17.15 2.52 24.55
N ILE A 421 -17.37 3.75 24.08
CA ILE A 421 -17.49 4.07 22.64
C ILE A 421 -16.28 3.54 21.83
N PRO A 422 -15.03 3.83 22.21
CA PRO A 422 -13.87 3.37 21.46
C PRO A 422 -13.74 1.84 21.49
N VAL A 423 -14.13 1.17 22.58
CA VAL A 423 -14.17 -0.30 22.67
C VAL A 423 -15.12 -0.86 21.63
N PHE A 424 -16.34 -0.31 21.51
CA PHE A 424 -17.30 -0.75 20.50
C PHE A 424 -16.90 -0.40 19.08
N CYS A 425 -16.08 0.64 18.86
CA CYS A 425 -15.51 0.93 17.54
C CYS A 425 -14.40 -0.04 17.12
N ASN A 426 -13.78 -0.76 18.06
CA ASN A 426 -12.71 -1.71 17.75
C ASN A 426 -13.24 -3.01 17.16
N GLU A 427 -12.47 -3.56 16.22
CA GLU A 427 -12.81 -4.77 15.48
C GLU A 427 -12.08 -6.01 16.02
N ILE A 428 -11.46 -5.94 17.21
CA ILE A 428 -10.79 -7.06 17.88
C ILE A 428 -11.36 -7.19 19.29
N LEU A 429 -11.61 -8.43 19.72
CA LEU A 429 -12.22 -8.75 21.01
C LEU A 429 -11.18 -9.23 22.01
N LYS A 430 -11.11 -8.57 23.18
CA LYS A 430 -10.29 -9.03 24.31
C LYS A 430 -11.18 -9.75 25.33
N SER A 431 -11.20 -11.08 25.27
CA SER A 431 -12.16 -11.94 26.01
C SER A 431 -12.25 -11.62 27.52
N GLU A 432 -11.12 -11.54 28.22
CA GLU A 432 -11.14 -11.34 29.68
C GLU A 432 -11.60 -9.93 30.07
N ALA A 433 -11.20 -8.92 29.31
CA ALA A 433 -11.66 -7.54 29.51
C ALA A 433 -13.15 -7.38 29.15
N TRP A 434 -13.62 -8.10 28.13
CA TRP A 434 -14.99 -8.05 27.66
C TRP A 434 -16.02 -8.47 28.72
N LYS A 435 -15.70 -9.46 29.57
CA LYS A 435 -16.59 -9.88 30.67
C LYS A 435 -16.88 -8.73 31.63
N ARG A 436 -15.84 -7.98 32.03
CA ARG A 436 -15.96 -6.82 32.93
C ARG A 436 -16.69 -5.66 32.26
N ILE A 437 -16.34 -5.38 31.00
CA ILE A 437 -16.99 -4.34 30.19
C ILE A 437 -18.48 -4.64 30.00
N SER A 438 -18.84 -5.90 29.74
CA SER A 438 -20.23 -6.33 29.59
C SER A 438 -21.04 -6.14 30.86
N ALA A 439 -20.46 -6.47 32.02
CA ALA A 439 -21.10 -6.23 33.31
C ALA A 439 -21.32 -4.73 33.56
N ALA A 440 -20.30 -3.90 33.32
CA ALA A 440 -20.41 -2.45 33.45
C ALA A 440 -21.47 -1.85 32.49
N LEU A 441 -21.51 -2.30 31.24
CA LEU A 441 -22.49 -1.86 30.24
C LEU A 441 -23.93 -2.08 30.71
N THR A 442 -24.22 -3.26 31.27
CA THR A 442 -25.57 -3.59 31.76
C THR A 442 -26.03 -2.74 32.94
N GLN A 443 -25.08 -2.21 33.72
CA GLN A 443 -25.36 -1.30 34.83
C GLN A 443 -25.57 0.14 34.35
N VAL A 444 -24.69 0.62 33.47
CA VAL A 444 -24.72 2.00 32.96
C VAL A 444 -25.90 2.25 32.02
N LYS A 445 -26.27 1.25 31.23
CA LYS A 445 -27.32 1.37 30.21
C LYS A 445 -28.29 0.19 30.28
N PRO A 446 -29.12 0.09 31.34
CA PRO A 446 -30.03 -1.02 31.52
C PRO A 446 -31.02 -1.12 30.35
N VAL A 447 -31.29 -2.35 29.92
CA VAL A 447 -32.15 -2.62 28.77
C VAL A 447 -33.55 -3.01 29.23
N THR A 448 -34.57 -2.40 28.63
CA THR A 448 -35.97 -2.71 28.91
C THR A 448 -36.34 -4.14 28.48
N GLU A 449 -37.31 -4.74 29.19
CA GLU A 449 -37.75 -6.11 28.89
C GLU A 449 -38.36 -6.24 27.48
N MET A 450 -39.05 -5.19 27.01
CA MET A 450 -39.53 -5.11 25.62
C MET A 450 -38.37 -5.25 24.62
N ARG A 451 -37.25 -4.57 24.85
CA ARG A 451 -36.10 -4.60 23.95
C ARG A 451 -35.40 -5.96 23.95
N LYS A 452 -35.33 -6.64 25.09
CA LYS A 452 -34.83 -8.03 25.15
C LYS A 452 -35.69 -8.96 24.29
N ARG A 453 -37.02 -8.86 24.40
CA ARG A 453 -37.97 -9.65 23.58
C ARG A 453 -37.80 -9.37 22.09
N LEU A 454 -37.63 -8.11 21.69
CA LEU A 454 -37.41 -7.75 20.28
C LEU A 454 -36.11 -8.35 19.72
N CYS A 455 -35.01 -8.28 20.47
CA CYS A 455 -33.74 -8.91 20.05
C CYS A 455 -33.91 -10.42 19.89
N GLU A 456 -34.59 -11.09 20.82
CA GLU A 456 -34.84 -12.53 20.74
C GLU A 456 -35.72 -12.89 19.54
N GLN A 457 -36.75 -12.10 19.24
CA GLN A 457 -37.57 -12.27 18.05
C GLN A 457 -36.74 -12.14 16.76
N ILE A 458 -35.79 -11.20 16.69
CA ILE A 458 -34.95 -11.03 15.50
C ILE A 458 -33.94 -12.17 15.39
N ARG A 459 -33.39 -12.65 16.52
CA ARG A 459 -32.50 -13.81 16.57
C ARG A 459 -33.13 -15.08 16.00
N GLN A 460 -34.41 -15.31 16.29
CA GLN A 460 -35.14 -16.49 15.84
C GLN A 460 -35.60 -16.41 14.37
N ARG A 461 -35.45 -15.24 13.70
CA ARG A 461 -35.79 -15.11 12.28
C ARG A 461 -34.77 -15.83 11.42
N MET A 462 -35.26 -16.51 10.40
CA MET A 462 -34.38 -17.07 9.38
C MET A 462 -33.61 -15.94 8.68
N PRO A 463 -32.29 -16.10 8.46
CA PRO A 463 -31.50 -15.13 7.71
C PRO A 463 -32.10 -14.94 6.31
N LEU A 464 -32.17 -13.70 5.82
CA LEU A 464 -32.60 -13.49 4.42
C LEU A 464 -31.57 -14.14 3.49
N ILE A 465 -32.06 -15.00 2.59
CA ILE A 465 -31.24 -15.70 1.58
C ILE A 465 -30.63 -14.71 0.57
N GLN A 466 -31.27 -13.55 0.37
CA GLN A 466 -30.82 -12.50 -0.53
C GLN A 466 -30.27 -11.28 0.19
N LEU A 467 -29.03 -10.92 -0.14
CA LEU A 467 -28.39 -9.65 0.21
C LEU A 467 -29.16 -8.48 -0.37
N SER A 468 -29.39 -7.44 0.42
CA SER A 468 -29.88 -6.18 -0.10
C SER A 468 -28.80 -5.56 -1.00
N GLY A 469 -29.15 -5.29 -2.26
CA GLY A 469 -28.19 -4.89 -3.29
C GLY A 469 -27.48 -3.57 -3.00
N VAL A 470 -28.18 -2.62 -2.37
CA VAL A 470 -27.60 -1.36 -1.86
C VAL A 470 -28.38 -0.92 -0.64
N LEU A 471 -27.71 -0.89 0.52
CA LEU A 471 -28.25 -0.32 1.75
C LEU A 471 -28.09 1.20 1.72
N PHE A 472 -29.02 1.90 2.38
CA PHE A 472 -28.99 3.37 2.46
C PHE A 472 -29.02 4.07 1.09
N SER A 473 -29.61 3.42 0.07
CA SER A 473 -29.94 4.06 -1.20
C SER A 473 -30.90 5.20 -0.90
N GLY A 474 -30.42 6.45 -0.93
CA GLY A 474 -31.16 7.68 -0.61
C GLY A 474 -32.37 7.92 -1.53
N SER A 475 -33.38 7.07 -1.41
CA SER A 475 -34.60 7.07 -2.21
C SER A 475 -35.65 8.05 -1.69
N GLY A 476 -35.36 8.76 -0.58
CA GLY A 476 -36.23 9.81 -0.02
C GLY A 476 -35.87 11.24 -0.40
N PHE A 477 -34.74 11.49 -1.06
CA PHE A 477 -34.35 12.84 -1.50
C PHE A 477 -34.00 12.78 -2.98
N GLY A 478 -34.47 13.76 -3.78
CA GLY A 478 -34.47 13.79 -5.25
C GLY A 478 -33.11 13.74 -5.97
N LEU A 479 -32.22 12.82 -5.62
CA LEU A 479 -30.87 12.65 -6.13
C LEU A 479 -30.78 11.57 -7.25
N SER A 480 -31.89 10.89 -7.57
CA SER A 480 -31.96 9.76 -8.52
C SER A 480 -31.56 10.09 -9.98
N ARG A 481 -31.42 11.38 -10.34
CA ARG A 481 -31.03 11.79 -11.71
C ARG A 481 -29.53 12.02 -11.91
N ARG A 482 -28.75 12.34 -10.86
CA ARG A 482 -27.31 12.65 -11.01
C ARG A 482 -26.41 11.42 -10.92
N TYR A 483 -26.77 10.40 -10.14
CA TYR A 483 -25.88 9.25 -9.94
C TYR A 483 -25.87 8.25 -11.12
N ARG A 484 -26.94 8.19 -11.92
CA ARG A 484 -27.00 7.37 -13.14
C ARG A 484 -26.03 7.83 -14.23
N ASN A 485 -25.59 9.09 -14.21
CA ASN A 485 -24.66 9.63 -15.20
C ASN A 485 -23.19 9.41 -14.83
N LEU A 486 -22.86 9.08 -13.56
CA LEU A 486 -21.48 8.77 -13.17
C LEU A 486 -21.05 7.34 -13.56
N LYS A 487 -21.98 6.38 -13.59
CA LYS A 487 -21.66 4.98 -13.89
C LYS A 487 -21.65 4.62 -15.38
N ARG A 488 -22.22 5.47 -16.25
CA ARG A 488 -22.17 5.29 -17.72
C ARG A 488 -20.83 5.68 -18.35
N GLY A 489 -19.92 6.30 -17.60
CA GLY A 489 -18.60 6.71 -18.08
C GLY A 489 -17.51 5.63 -18.01
N LEU A 490 -17.79 4.42 -17.48
CA LEU A 490 -16.79 3.37 -17.25
C LEU A 490 -16.89 2.17 -18.19
N ILE A 491 -17.78 2.22 -19.19
CA ILE A 491 -17.91 1.17 -20.21
C ILE A 491 -18.16 1.84 -21.56
N MET A 492 -17.09 2.11 -22.32
CA MET A 492 -17.01 2.05 -23.78
C MET A 492 -15.53 2.22 -24.18
N SER A 493 -15.09 1.36 -25.09
CA SER A 493 -13.72 1.13 -25.53
C SER A 493 -13.12 2.26 -26.37
N GLU A 494 -11.79 2.21 -26.47
CA GLU A 494 -10.94 2.89 -27.45
C GLU A 494 -11.59 3.04 -28.83
N GLN A 495 -11.68 4.29 -29.31
CA GLN A 495 -11.08 4.79 -30.56
C GLN A 495 -11.70 6.14 -30.97
N SER A 496 -10.85 7.00 -31.52
CA SER A 496 -11.11 8.23 -32.31
C SER A 496 -11.23 9.59 -31.60
N ALA A 497 -10.15 10.36 -31.77
CA ALA A 497 -10.06 11.76 -32.24
C ALA A 497 -10.81 12.90 -31.51
N GLY A 498 -10.01 13.66 -30.75
CA GLY A 498 -9.84 15.12 -30.84
C GLY A 498 -11.05 16.05 -31.03
N ARG A 499 -11.32 16.89 -30.02
CA ARG A 499 -11.07 18.35 -30.00
C ARG A 499 -11.79 19.00 -28.80
N HIS A 500 -11.04 19.86 -28.10
CA HIS A 500 -11.46 20.95 -27.21
C HIS A 500 -12.45 20.66 -26.05
N MET A 501 -11.91 20.57 -24.83
CA MET A 501 -12.57 21.15 -23.67
C MET A 501 -11.54 21.72 -22.68
N LYS A 502 -11.85 22.93 -22.19
CA LYS A 502 -10.97 23.81 -21.41
C LYS A 502 -10.46 23.16 -20.12
N ARG A 503 -9.19 23.41 -19.82
CA ARG A 503 -8.47 23.07 -18.57
C ARG A 503 -9.37 23.26 -17.32
N ILE A 504 -9.71 22.17 -16.65
CA ILE A 504 -9.87 22.16 -15.20
C ILE A 504 -8.44 22.10 -14.65
N LYS A 505 -7.95 23.21 -14.08
CA LYS A 505 -6.67 23.20 -13.35
C LYS A 505 -6.89 22.41 -12.06
N HIS A 506 -6.19 21.29 -11.91
CA HIS A 506 -5.80 20.82 -10.58
C HIS A 506 -5.06 21.95 -9.88
N PHE A 507 -5.53 22.36 -8.71
CA PHE A 507 -4.92 23.43 -7.91
C PHE A 507 -4.08 22.81 -6.79
N GLY A 508 -2.85 23.29 -6.66
CA GLY A 508 -1.78 22.70 -5.85
C GLY A 508 -1.75 23.16 -4.39
N GLU A 509 -0.91 22.45 -3.63
CA GLU A 509 -0.77 22.35 -2.18
C GLU A 509 -0.32 23.62 -1.43
N THR A 510 -0.49 24.83 -1.98
CA THR A 510 0.13 26.05 -1.42
C THR A 510 -0.84 27.12 -0.90
N GLU A 511 -2.15 26.93 -0.95
CA GLU A 511 -3.10 27.91 -0.37
C GLU A 511 -3.76 27.38 0.92
N ALA A 512 -3.52 28.09 2.03
CA ALA A 512 -4.11 27.78 3.33
C ALA A 512 -5.49 28.43 3.47
N CYS A 513 -6.47 27.69 4.01
CA CYS A 513 -7.79 28.22 4.34
C CYS A 513 -7.70 29.39 5.32
N ALA A 514 -8.33 30.51 4.98
CA ALA A 514 -8.22 31.79 5.69
C ALA A 514 -9.20 31.97 6.87
N ALA A 515 -9.91 30.91 7.26
CA ALA A 515 -10.78 30.91 8.45
C ALA A 515 -9.95 30.98 9.74
N ASP A 516 -10.45 31.66 10.77
CA ASP A 516 -9.81 31.73 12.10
C ASP A 516 -9.63 30.34 12.73
N ILE A 517 -10.58 29.45 12.45
CA ILE A 517 -10.53 28.05 12.87
C ILE A 517 -10.69 27.20 11.61
N CYS A 518 -9.59 26.65 11.11
CA CYS A 518 -9.61 25.74 9.96
C CYS A 518 -9.83 24.30 10.41
N LEU A 519 -10.89 23.66 9.92
CA LEU A 519 -11.28 22.29 10.24
C LEU A 519 -10.46 21.21 9.49
N LYS A 520 -9.51 21.61 8.63
CA LYS A 520 -8.64 20.72 7.84
C LYS A 520 -9.38 19.52 7.21
N PRO A 521 -10.40 19.75 6.36
CA PRO A 521 -11.08 18.68 5.65
C PRO A 521 -10.09 17.88 4.79
N SER A 522 -10.22 16.56 4.76
CA SER A 522 -9.35 15.65 4.00
C SER A 522 -10.22 14.72 3.14
N GLY A 523 -9.85 14.55 1.87
CA GLY A 523 -10.58 13.77 0.86
C GLY A 523 -10.38 14.34 -0.54
N GLU A 524 -10.67 13.58 -1.59
CA GLU A 524 -10.50 14.04 -3.00
C GLU A 524 -11.44 15.18 -3.40
N ASN A 525 -12.44 15.51 -2.56
CA ASN A 525 -13.49 16.49 -2.86
C ASN A 525 -13.59 17.63 -1.82
N VAL A 526 -12.46 18.18 -1.38
CA VAL A 526 -12.47 19.40 -0.54
C VAL A 526 -13.02 20.58 -1.34
N ARG A 527 -14.13 21.17 -0.88
CA ARG A 527 -14.82 22.28 -1.56
C ARG A 527 -14.41 23.63 -0.98
N TRP A 528 -14.08 24.57 -1.87
CA TRP A 528 -13.50 25.87 -1.57
C TRP A 528 -14.36 27.01 -2.09
N ILE A 529 -14.56 28.04 -1.26
CA ILE A 529 -15.30 29.26 -1.58
C ILE A 529 -14.37 30.47 -1.48
N GLN A 530 -14.44 31.37 -2.45
CA GLN A 530 -13.69 32.62 -2.43
C GLN A 530 -14.60 33.73 -1.90
N CYS A 531 -14.05 34.58 -1.02
CA CYS A 531 -14.74 35.80 -0.60
C CYS A 531 -14.71 36.84 -1.73
N GLU A 532 -15.87 37.29 -2.18
CA GLU A 532 -16.07 38.35 -3.18
C GLU A 532 -16.03 39.77 -2.55
N GLY A 533 -15.67 39.87 -1.27
CA GLY A 533 -15.36 41.14 -0.60
C GLY A 533 -13.90 41.56 -0.80
N ASN A 534 -13.47 42.62 -0.11
CA ASN A 534 -12.14 43.21 -0.26
C ASN A 534 -10.95 42.31 0.12
N CYS A 535 -11.17 41.12 0.71
CA CYS A 535 -10.07 40.25 1.13
C CYS A 535 -9.67 39.19 0.08
N SER A 536 -10.56 38.85 -0.85
CA SER A 536 -10.34 37.83 -1.90
C SER A 536 -9.76 36.49 -1.42
N ARG A 537 -9.89 36.17 -0.14
CA ARG A 537 -9.30 34.98 0.49
C ARG A 537 -10.18 33.74 0.27
N TRP A 538 -9.52 32.58 0.29
CA TRP A 538 -10.13 31.27 0.13
C TRP A 538 -10.46 30.63 1.47
N TYR A 539 -11.64 30.00 1.53
CA TYR A 539 -12.15 29.33 2.71
C TYR A 539 -12.69 27.95 2.29
N HIS A 540 -12.54 26.94 3.14
CA HIS A 540 -13.35 25.73 2.98
C HIS A 540 -14.79 26.04 3.35
N TYR A 541 -15.75 25.48 2.63
CA TYR A 541 -17.18 25.70 2.89
C TYR A 541 -17.53 25.45 4.36
N ILE A 542 -17.03 24.34 4.91
CA ILE A 542 -17.23 23.95 6.31
C ILE A 542 -16.59 24.92 7.31
N CYS A 543 -15.45 25.53 6.97
CA CYS A 543 -14.74 26.43 7.88
C CYS A 543 -15.44 27.78 8.03
N VAL A 544 -16.42 28.08 7.17
CA VAL A 544 -17.21 29.31 7.19
C VAL A 544 -18.71 29.06 7.26
N GLY A 545 -19.12 27.85 7.66
CA GLY A 545 -20.51 27.49 7.89
C GLY A 545 -21.40 27.54 6.64
N GLN A 546 -20.82 27.37 5.44
CA GLN A 546 -21.57 27.33 4.19
C GLN A 546 -21.93 25.88 3.83
N THR A 547 -23.19 25.69 3.44
CA THR A 547 -23.72 24.39 2.98
C THR A 547 -23.80 24.33 1.45
N MET A 548 -23.88 23.11 0.90
CA MET A 548 -24.04 22.90 -0.56
C MET A 548 -25.30 23.51 -1.13
N ASP A 549 -26.37 23.55 -0.35
CA ASP A 549 -27.64 24.08 -0.82
C ASP A 549 -27.62 25.61 -0.84
N GLN A 550 -26.96 26.25 0.13
CA GLN A 550 -26.80 27.71 0.16
C GLN A 550 -26.02 28.24 -1.04
N THR A 551 -24.93 27.57 -1.42
CA THR A 551 -24.00 27.96 -2.50
C THR A 551 -24.50 27.65 -3.92
N GLN A 552 -25.46 26.75 -4.06
CA GLN A 552 -26.15 26.50 -5.34
C GLN A 552 -27.08 27.66 -5.75
N TYR A 553 -27.49 28.50 -4.79
CA TYR A 553 -28.39 29.64 -5.00
C TYR A 553 -27.77 31.00 -4.64
N THR A 554 -26.55 31.05 -4.10
CA THR A 554 -25.82 32.29 -3.83
C THR A 554 -24.74 32.52 -4.88
N PHE A 555 -24.86 33.62 -5.62
CA PHE A 555 -23.91 34.02 -6.67
C PHE A 555 -22.66 34.72 -6.14
N SER A 556 -22.66 35.14 -4.86
CA SER A 556 -21.53 35.81 -4.21
C SER A 556 -21.48 35.45 -2.72
N TYR A 557 -20.27 35.19 -2.21
CA TYR A 557 -20.01 34.91 -0.81
C TYR A 557 -19.15 36.01 -0.19
N TYR A 558 -19.57 36.53 0.96
CA TYR A 558 -18.81 37.50 1.74
C TYR A 558 -18.44 36.88 3.08
N CYS A 559 -17.16 36.90 3.44
CA CYS A 559 -16.70 36.32 4.70
C CYS A 559 -17.09 37.18 5.89
N TYR A 560 -17.11 36.60 7.10
CA TYR A 560 -17.47 37.29 8.35
C TYR A 560 -16.64 38.55 8.63
N ARG A 561 -15.42 38.67 8.08
CA ARG A 561 -14.59 39.88 8.17
C ARG A 561 -14.98 40.97 7.16
N CYS A 562 -15.59 40.60 6.05
CA CYS A 562 -16.12 41.51 5.04
C CYS A 562 -17.59 41.86 5.26
N CYS A 563 -18.32 41.10 6.09
CA CYS A 563 -19.72 41.31 6.42
C CYS A 563 -19.98 42.26 7.61
N THR A 564 -18.96 42.72 8.34
CA THR A 564 -19.16 43.64 9.47
C THR A 564 -19.46 45.07 9.00
N PRO A 565 -20.52 45.73 9.50
CA PRO A 565 -20.83 47.11 9.16
C PRO A 565 -19.80 48.08 9.76
N PHE A 566 -19.48 49.11 8.98
CA PHE A 566 -18.68 50.30 9.30
C PHE A 566 -18.53 50.59 10.81
N ARG A 567 -17.30 50.48 11.34
CA ARG A 567 -16.87 51.45 12.35
C ARG A 567 -16.60 52.76 11.61
N THR A 568 -17.49 53.72 11.79
CA THR A 568 -17.29 55.11 11.38
C THR A 568 -15.95 55.64 11.90
N PRO A 569 -15.17 56.38 11.11
CA PRO A 569 -14.05 57.14 11.62
C PRO A 569 -14.58 58.16 12.63
N PHE A 570 -13.94 58.27 13.79
CA PHE A 570 -14.12 59.41 14.68
C PHE A 570 -13.88 60.68 13.87
N ALA A 571 -14.92 61.50 13.70
CA ALA A 571 -14.79 62.86 13.24
C ALA A 571 -13.98 63.64 14.29
N SER A 572 -12.76 64.00 13.95
CA SER A 572 -12.03 65.07 14.62
C SER A 572 -12.74 66.39 14.32
N SER A 573 -13.67 66.78 15.19
CA SER A 573 -14.13 68.15 15.28
C SER A 573 -12.97 69.01 15.75
N GLY A 574 -12.41 69.78 14.81
CA GLY A 574 -11.58 70.92 15.13
C GLY A 574 -12.41 71.95 15.89
N ASN A 575 -12.06 72.17 17.15
CA ASN A 575 -12.39 73.41 17.84
C ASN A 575 -11.55 74.53 17.20
N ASN A 576 -12.22 75.44 16.51
CA ASN A 576 -11.68 76.76 16.21
C ASN A 576 -12.36 77.77 17.15
N ALA A 577 -11.52 78.36 18.00
CA ALA A 577 -11.60 79.67 18.65
C ALA A 577 -12.92 80.14 19.30
N GLY A 578 -12.83 80.33 20.62
CA GLY A 578 -13.76 81.07 21.48
C GLY A 578 -13.28 81.01 22.92
#